data_AF-W6YPU0-F1
#
_entry.id   AF-W6YPU0-F1
#
_cell.length_a   1.000
_cell.length_b   1.000
_cell.length_c   1.000
_cell.angle_alpha   90.00
_cell.angle_beta   90.00
_cell.angle_gamma   90.00
#
_symmetry.space_group_name_H-M   'P 1'
#
loop_
_entity.id
_entity.type
_entity.pdbx_description
1 polymer ?
#
loop_
_entity_poly.entity_id
_entity_poly.type
_entity_poly.pdbx_seq_one_letter_code
_entity_poly.pdbx_strand_id
1 'polypeptide(L)'
;MWIAALHCNTLVCTIAYTAAIMIYNEGGFAAFAILKNVVGAFGLMCECWGTAVTFSDGEDLHGKKALSILIFGLIFSTTGHAQDFRDRSADAVMGRKTIPLVLSQPLARWSLAVLIAAWTAGLIVFWQPPVVISITFSFLALRTLGGYLMSYEEKDDSVSYVYYGVRLFFETKTARRC
;
A
#
# COMPACT_ATOMS: atom_id res chain seq x y z
N MET A 1 4.46 2.60 22.11
CA MET A 1 3.35 3.42 21.57
C MET A 1 2.54 4.09 22.66
N TRP A 2 1.85 3.36 23.56
CA TRP A 2 0.92 3.96 24.53
C TRP A 2 1.51 5.03 25.47
N ILE A 3 2.74 4.84 25.98
CA ILE A 3 3.41 5.85 26.81
C ILE A 3 3.67 7.14 25.99
N ALA A 4 4.20 6.99 24.77
CA ALA A 4 4.36 8.12 23.86
C ALA A 4 3.01 8.77 23.49
N ALA A 5 1.94 7.98 23.38
CA ALA A 5 0.60 8.48 23.08
C ALA A 5 0.06 9.45 24.14
N LEU A 6 0.38 9.19 25.41
CA LEU A 6 0.04 10.06 26.54
C LEU A 6 0.87 11.34 26.58
N HIS A 7 2.15 11.27 26.18
CA HIS A 7 3.05 12.42 26.23
C HIS A 7 3.02 13.30 24.98
N CYS A 8 2.67 12.75 23.82
CA CYS A 8 2.74 13.43 22.52
C CYS A 8 1.37 13.82 21.94
N ASN A 9 0.30 13.78 22.76
CA ASN A 9 -1.07 14.05 22.32
C ASN A 9 -1.55 13.19 21.12
N THR A 10 -1.12 11.92 21.08
CA THR A 10 -1.43 10.96 19.99
C THR A 10 -2.33 9.81 20.46
N LEU A 11 -3.09 10.03 21.53
CA LEU A 11 -3.98 9.02 22.09
C LEU A 11 -5.08 8.59 21.11
N VAL A 12 -5.70 9.55 20.43
CA VAL A 12 -6.79 9.28 19.47
C VAL A 12 -6.32 8.39 18.32
N CYS A 13 -5.20 8.74 17.67
CA CYS A 13 -4.68 7.93 16.57
C CYS A 13 -4.15 6.57 17.05
N THR A 14 -3.61 6.46 18.27
CA THR A 14 -3.19 5.16 18.84
C THR A 14 -4.38 4.23 19.11
N ILE A 15 -5.48 4.76 19.65
CA ILE A 15 -6.72 4.00 19.83
C ILE A 15 -7.30 3.57 18.49
N ALA A 16 -7.39 4.51 17.53
CA ALA A 16 -7.91 4.22 16.19
C ALA A 16 -7.06 3.16 15.47
N TYR A 17 -5.73 3.25 15.57
CA TYR A 17 -4.80 2.25 15.04
C TYR A 17 -5.01 0.86 15.66
N THR A 18 -5.11 0.81 16.99
CA THR A 18 -5.34 -0.45 17.71
C THR A 18 -6.66 -1.08 17.30
N ALA A 19 -7.73 -0.28 17.22
CA ALA A 19 -9.02 -0.75 16.73
C ALA A 19 -8.94 -1.27 15.29
N ALA A 20 -8.21 -0.57 14.41
CA ALA A 20 -8.01 -0.99 13.03
C ALA A 20 -7.30 -2.36 12.93
N ILE A 21 -6.25 -2.59 13.74
CA ILE A 21 -5.57 -3.89 13.82
C ILE A 21 -6.52 -4.99 14.29
N MET A 22 -7.30 -4.71 15.33
CA MET A 22 -8.26 -5.69 15.86
C MET A 22 -9.34 -6.03 14.82
N ILE A 23 -9.88 -5.03 14.12
CA ILE A 23 -10.85 -5.24 13.04
C ILE A 23 -10.22 -6.01 11.88
N TYR A 24 -8.98 -5.69 11.52
CA TYR A 24 -8.24 -6.38 10.45
C TYR A 24 -8.09 -7.88 10.75
N ASN A 25 -7.60 -8.22 11.95
CA ASN A 25 -7.24 -9.58 12.32
C ASN A 25 -8.42 -10.37 12.90
N GLU A 26 -9.00 -9.88 13.99
CA GLU A 26 -10.06 -10.57 14.75
C GLU A 26 -11.44 -10.35 14.15
N GLY A 27 -11.66 -9.19 13.52
CA GLY A 27 -12.90 -8.89 12.80
C GLY A 27 -13.06 -9.64 11.47
N GLY A 28 -12.05 -10.40 11.05
CA GLY A 28 -12.07 -11.19 9.81
C GLY A 28 -11.95 -10.35 8.53
N PHE A 29 -11.67 -9.05 8.62
CA PHE A 29 -11.58 -8.17 7.45
C PHE A 29 -10.41 -8.56 6.53
N ALA A 30 -9.34 -9.16 7.09
CA ALA A 30 -8.23 -9.74 6.34
C ALA A 30 -8.65 -10.76 5.26
N ALA A 31 -9.84 -11.36 5.38
CA ALA A 31 -10.35 -12.34 4.43
C ALA A 31 -10.84 -11.74 3.09
N PHE A 32 -11.11 -10.44 3.02
CA PHE A 32 -11.69 -9.79 1.84
C PHE A 32 -10.81 -8.66 1.32
N ALA A 33 -10.54 -8.64 0.02
CA ALA A 33 -9.63 -7.67 -0.60
C ALA A 33 -9.90 -6.21 -0.23
N ILE A 34 -11.14 -5.75 -0.39
CA ILE A 34 -11.48 -4.34 -0.17
C ILE A 34 -11.38 -4.00 1.31
N LEU A 35 -11.92 -4.86 2.18
CA LEU A 35 -11.95 -4.61 3.62
C LEU A 35 -10.55 -4.58 4.22
N LYS A 36 -9.71 -5.58 3.89
CA LYS A 36 -8.33 -5.65 4.37
C LYS A 36 -7.52 -4.43 3.94
N ASN A 37 -7.66 -4.00 2.68
CA ASN A 37 -6.87 -2.89 2.17
C ASN A 37 -7.32 -1.56 2.77
N VAL A 38 -8.63 -1.32 2.89
CA VAL A 38 -9.16 -0.08 3.48
C VAL A 38 -8.79 0.03 4.96
N VAL A 39 -9.02 -1.02 5.76
CA VAL A 39 -8.71 -0.98 7.20
C VAL A 39 -7.21 -0.98 7.47
N GLY A 40 -6.42 -1.70 6.66
CA GLY A 40 -4.95 -1.66 6.72
C GLY A 40 -4.40 -0.27 6.39
N ALA A 41 -4.92 0.37 5.34
CA ALA A 41 -4.55 1.73 4.98
C ALA A 41 -4.95 2.75 6.05
N PHE A 42 -6.14 2.60 6.64
CA PHE A 42 -6.55 3.44 7.76
C PHE A 42 -5.61 3.30 8.97
N GLY A 43 -5.14 2.09 9.27
CA GLY A 43 -4.11 1.87 10.27
C GLY A 43 -2.83 2.65 9.95
N LEU A 44 -2.32 2.54 8.73
CA LEU A 44 -1.13 3.29 8.31
C LEU A 44 -1.35 4.81 8.32
N MET A 45 -2.56 5.29 8.00
CA MET A 45 -2.90 6.70 8.14
C MET A 45 -2.81 7.17 9.59
N CYS A 46 -3.25 6.35 10.56
CA CYS A 46 -3.13 6.67 11.98
C CYS A 46 -1.66 6.80 12.41
N GLU A 47 -0.77 5.97 11.86
CA GLU A 47 0.67 6.06 12.10
C GLU A 47 1.27 7.36 11.54
N CYS A 48 0.93 7.72 10.29
CA CYS A 48 1.36 8.99 9.70
C CYS A 48 0.80 10.21 10.46
N TRP A 49 -0.46 10.14 10.88
CA TRP A 49 -1.08 11.18 11.70
C TRP A 49 -0.35 11.34 13.04
N GLY A 50 -0.14 10.26 13.79
CA GLY A 50 0.55 10.32 15.08
C GLY A 50 1.97 10.86 14.95
N THR A 51 2.68 10.43 13.91
CA THR A 51 4.03 10.93 13.59
C THR A 51 4.01 12.43 13.32
N ALA A 52 3.09 12.90 12.46
CA ALA A 52 2.99 14.31 12.11
C ALA A 52 2.71 15.20 13.34
N VAL A 53 1.77 14.81 14.20
CA VAL A 53 1.45 15.54 15.45
C VAL A 53 2.64 15.59 16.39
N THR A 54 3.37 14.49 16.52
CA THR A 54 4.55 14.41 17.39
C THR A 54 5.67 15.35 16.92
N PHE A 55 5.91 15.45 15.61
CA PHE A 55 6.95 16.33 15.05
C PHE A 55 6.52 17.80 14.94
N SER A 56 5.23 18.10 15.09
CA SER A 56 4.71 19.47 15.07
C SER A 56 4.32 19.97 16.45
N ASP A 57 4.89 19.43 17.52
CA ASP A 57 4.63 19.81 18.92
C ASP A 57 3.12 19.88 19.27
N GLY A 58 2.33 18.95 18.71
CA GLY A 58 0.90 18.88 18.98
C GLY A 58 0.00 19.76 18.09
N GLU A 59 0.55 20.47 17.09
CA GLU A 59 -0.26 21.25 16.15
C GLU A 59 -1.28 20.38 15.38
N ASP A 60 -2.46 20.97 15.13
CA ASP A 60 -3.52 20.33 14.36
C ASP A 60 -3.15 20.11 12.90
N LEU A 61 -3.59 18.97 12.36
CA LEU A 61 -3.45 18.65 10.95
C LEU A 61 -4.45 19.44 10.09
N HIS A 62 -3.94 20.32 9.25
CA HIS A 62 -4.75 21.06 8.30
C HIS A 62 -4.04 21.26 6.96
N GLY A 63 -4.80 21.65 5.94
CA GLY A 63 -4.29 21.95 4.60
C GLY A 63 -3.52 20.79 3.98
N LYS A 64 -2.30 21.09 3.50
CA LYS A 64 -1.45 20.10 2.82
C LYS A 64 -1.01 18.94 3.71
N LYS A 65 -0.86 19.13 5.03
CA LYS A 65 -0.49 18.04 5.97
C LYS A 65 -1.58 16.96 5.99
N ALA A 66 -2.82 17.37 6.23
CA ALA A 66 -3.99 16.47 6.24
C ALA A 66 -4.22 15.82 4.87
N LEU A 67 -4.10 16.59 3.77
CA LEU A 67 -4.26 16.07 2.42
C LEU A 67 -3.19 15.03 2.06
N SER A 68 -1.95 15.21 2.53
CA SER A 68 -0.87 14.22 2.30
C SER A 68 -1.18 12.88 2.97
N ILE A 69 -1.73 12.91 4.19
CA ILE A 69 -2.15 11.69 4.92
C ILE A 69 -3.34 11.02 4.22
N LEU A 70 -4.29 11.81 3.71
CA LEU A 70 -5.41 11.27 2.93
C LEU A 70 -4.94 10.60 1.64
N ILE A 71 -4.09 11.27 0.85
CA ILE A 71 -3.51 10.71 -0.37
C ILE A 71 -2.74 9.42 -0.06
N PHE A 72 -1.94 9.43 1.01
CA PHE A 72 -1.23 8.24 1.47
C PHE A 72 -2.19 7.08 1.77
N GLY A 73 -3.26 7.33 2.53
CA GLY A 73 -4.29 6.33 2.80
C GLY A 73 -4.96 5.77 1.54
N LEU A 74 -5.29 6.64 0.58
CA LEU A 74 -5.89 6.21 -0.68
C LEU A 74 -4.93 5.37 -1.54
N ILE A 75 -3.64 5.68 -1.54
CA ILE A 75 -2.65 4.84 -2.22
C ILE A 75 -2.62 3.47 -1.55
N PHE A 76 -2.45 3.42 -0.22
CA PHE A 76 -2.32 2.16 0.52
C PHE A 76 -3.60 1.30 0.50
N SER A 77 -4.78 1.91 0.37
CA SER A 77 -6.03 1.17 0.21
C SER A 77 -6.13 0.45 -1.14
N THR A 78 -5.26 0.79 -2.08
CA THR A 78 -5.13 0.12 -3.38
C THR A 78 -3.85 -0.70 -3.51
N THR A 79 -2.83 -0.44 -2.67
CA THR A 79 -1.54 -1.17 -2.68
C THR A 79 -1.66 -2.66 -2.40
N GLY A 80 -2.59 -3.07 -1.52
CA GLY A 80 -2.78 -4.49 -1.21
C GLY A 80 -3.13 -5.33 -2.43
N HIS A 81 -3.67 -4.72 -3.50
CA HIS A 81 -3.88 -5.39 -4.77
C HIS A 81 -2.56 -5.95 -5.37
N ALA A 82 -1.46 -5.19 -5.30
CA ALA A 82 -0.16 -5.65 -5.78
C ALA A 82 0.40 -6.82 -4.94
N GLN A 83 0.12 -6.83 -3.64
CA GLN A 83 0.53 -7.89 -2.70
C GLN A 83 -0.19 -9.20 -2.99
N ASP A 84 -1.49 -9.13 -3.28
CA ASP A 84 -2.33 -10.31 -3.49
C ASP A 84 -1.82 -11.21 -4.62
N PHE A 85 -1.14 -10.66 -5.64
CA PHE A 85 -0.63 -11.43 -6.77
C PHE A 85 0.50 -12.40 -6.39
N ARG A 86 1.39 -11.99 -5.49
CA ARG A 86 2.50 -12.83 -5.01
C ARG A 86 2.07 -13.80 -3.91
N ASP A 87 0.94 -13.53 -3.26
CA ASP A 87 0.43 -14.31 -2.13
C ASP A 87 -0.78 -15.19 -2.56
N ARG A 88 -1.04 -15.37 -3.87
CA ARG A 88 -2.22 -16.07 -4.41
C ARG A 88 -2.39 -17.48 -3.84
N SER A 89 -1.33 -18.30 -3.91
CA SER A 89 -1.37 -19.68 -3.42
C SER A 89 -1.66 -19.75 -1.92
N ALA A 90 -1.01 -18.90 -1.13
CA ALA A 90 -1.20 -18.82 0.31
C ALA A 90 -2.61 -18.30 0.67
N ASP A 91 -3.10 -17.27 -0.02
CA ASP A 91 -4.44 -16.73 0.17
C ASP A 91 -5.51 -17.76 -0.16
N ALA A 92 -5.31 -18.60 -1.19
CA ALA A 92 -6.22 -19.68 -1.54
C ALA A 92 -6.28 -20.76 -0.44
N VAL A 93 -5.14 -21.17 0.11
CA VAL A 93 -5.08 -22.11 1.26
C VAL A 93 -5.79 -21.54 2.48
N MET A 94 -5.66 -20.24 2.72
CA MET A 94 -6.33 -19.54 3.82
C MET A 94 -7.81 -19.24 3.55
N GLY A 95 -8.36 -19.61 2.38
CA GLY A 95 -9.75 -19.37 2.01
C GLY A 95 -10.10 -17.89 1.83
N ARG A 96 -9.10 -17.03 1.54
CA ARG A 96 -9.29 -15.60 1.35
C ARG A 96 -9.87 -15.28 -0.02
N LYS A 97 -10.56 -14.15 -0.11
CA LYS A 97 -11.18 -13.62 -1.33
C LYS A 97 -10.42 -12.38 -1.79
N THR A 98 -9.21 -12.61 -2.29
CA THR A 98 -8.34 -11.55 -2.84
C THR A 98 -8.60 -11.30 -4.33
N ILE A 99 -8.25 -10.12 -4.84
CA ILE A 99 -8.57 -9.72 -6.22
C ILE A 99 -8.14 -10.76 -7.28
N PRO A 100 -6.89 -11.29 -7.26
CA PRO A 100 -6.48 -12.29 -8.23
C PRO A 100 -7.14 -13.67 -8.07
N LEU A 101 -7.85 -13.94 -6.97
CA LEU A 101 -8.62 -15.15 -6.75
C LEU A 101 -10.10 -14.99 -7.15
N VAL A 102 -10.64 -13.78 -7.08
CA VAL A 102 -12.06 -13.50 -7.41
C VAL A 102 -12.27 -13.02 -8.85
N LEU A 103 -11.28 -12.37 -9.46
CA LEU A 103 -11.33 -11.90 -10.84
C LEU A 103 -10.50 -12.81 -11.76
N SER A 104 -10.79 -12.77 -13.07
CA SER A 104 -9.91 -13.37 -14.06
C SER A 104 -8.54 -12.69 -14.04
N GLN A 105 -7.48 -13.46 -14.30
CA GLN A 105 -6.10 -12.95 -14.26
C GLN A 105 -5.89 -11.70 -15.13
N PRO A 106 -6.40 -11.62 -16.39
CA PRO A 106 -6.27 -10.40 -17.17
C PRO A 106 -6.96 -9.20 -16.51
N LEU A 107 -8.18 -9.37 -15.98
CA LEU A 107 -8.93 -8.27 -15.39
C LEU A 107 -8.28 -7.76 -14.09
N ALA A 108 -7.79 -8.67 -13.24
CA ALA A 108 -7.04 -8.32 -12.04
C ALA A 108 -5.77 -7.51 -12.40
N ARG A 109 -4.98 -8.00 -13.36
CA ARG A 109 -3.70 -7.36 -13.74
C ARG A 109 -3.90 -6.00 -14.38
N TRP A 110 -4.89 -5.86 -15.27
CA TRP A 110 -5.22 -4.57 -15.88
C TRP A 110 -5.79 -3.58 -14.88
N SER A 111 -6.59 -4.02 -13.90
CA SER A 111 -7.07 -3.11 -12.84
C SER A 111 -5.93 -2.62 -11.94
N LEU A 112 -4.96 -3.47 -11.58
CA LEU A 112 -3.73 -3.02 -10.92
C LEU A 112 -2.92 -2.07 -11.82
N ALA A 113 -2.83 -2.35 -13.11
CA ALA A 113 -2.08 -1.52 -14.04
C ALA A 113 -2.65 -0.09 -14.15
N VAL A 114 -3.97 0.02 -14.24
CA VAL A 114 -4.69 1.30 -14.23
C VAL A 114 -4.42 2.06 -12.92
N LEU A 115 -4.43 1.38 -11.77
CA LEU A 115 -4.14 2.00 -10.48
C LEU A 115 -2.71 2.52 -10.40
N ILE A 116 -1.70 1.75 -10.84
CA ILE A 116 -0.31 2.18 -10.86
C ILE A 116 -0.13 3.41 -11.77
N ALA A 117 -0.71 3.38 -12.97
CA ALA A 117 -0.63 4.48 -13.91
C ALA A 117 -1.32 5.75 -13.38
N ALA A 118 -2.54 5.61 -12.84
CA ALA A 118 -3.32 6.70 -12.28
C ALA A 118 -2.61 7.35 -11.09
N TRP A 119 -2.10 6.57 -10.14
CA TRP A 119 -1.35 7.11 -9.00
C TRP A 119 -0.05 7.78 -9.43
N THR A 120 0.72 7.17 -10.33
CA THR A 120 1.99 7.74 -10.80
C THR A 120 1.76 9.08 -11.49
N ALA A 121 0.83 9.13 -12.46
CA ALA A 121 0.53 10.36 -13.19
C ALA A 121 -0.10 11.42 -12.27
N GLY A 122 -1.09 11.02 -11.47
CA GLY A 122 -1.79 11.91 -10.55
C GLY A 122 -0.86 12.55 -9.53
N LEU A 123 0.07 11.80 -8.94
CA LEU A 123 1.04 12.33 -7.99
C LEU A 123 2.08 13.23 -8.63
N ILE A 124 2.56 12.91 -9.84
CA ILE A 124 3.48 13.81 -10.57
C ILE A 124 2.78 15.14 -10.88
N VAL A 125 1.54 15.10 -11.36
CA VAL A 125 0.74 16.30 -11.65
C VAL A 125 0.43 17.09 -10.39
N PHE A 126 0.08 16.42 -9.29
CA PHE A 126 -0.29 17.09 -8.05
C PHE A 126 0.91 17.72 -7.33
N TRP A 127 2.03 17.00 -7.23
CA TRP A 127 3.20 17.43 -6.46
C TRP A 127 4.23 18.22 -7.27
N GLN A 128 4.18 18.15 -8.61
CA GLN A 128 5.13 18.82 -9.51
C GLN A 128 6.60 18.60 -9.11
N PRO A 129 7.06 17.35 -8.90
CA PRO A 129 8.42 17.10 -8.49
C PRO A 129 9.42 17.42 -9.62
N PRO A 130 10.72 17.55 -9.31
CA PRO A 130 11.75 17.76 -10.33
C PRO A 130 11.70 16.70 -11.43
N VAL A 131 12.02 17.09 -12.66
CA VAL A 131 11.92 16.23 -13.85
C VAL A 131 12.64 14.88 -13.66
N VAL A 132 13.81 14.88 -13.03
CA VAL A 132 14.58 13.65 -12.76
C VAL A 132 13.79 12.67 -11.88
N ILE A 133 13.06 13.17 -10.89
CA ILE A 133 12.23 12.35 -9.99
C ILE A 133 11.00 11.83 -10.73
N SER A 134 10.34 12.68 -11.53
CA SER A 134 9.22 12.28 -12.39
C SER A 134 9.62 11.15 -13.35
N ILE A 135 10.75 11.29 -14.05
CA ILE A 135 11.29 10.24 -14.94
C ILE A 135 11.55 8.95 -14.17
N THR A 136 12.14 9.05 -12.97
CA THR A 136 12.45 7.88 -12.13
C THR A 136 11.18 7.14 -11.73
N PHE A 137 10.14 7.84 -11.26
CA PHE A 137 8.87 7.22 -10.91
C PHE A 137 8.13 6.65 -12.11
N SER A 138 8.12 7.34 -13.25
CA SER A 138 7.53 6.81 -14.49
C SER A 138 8.25 5.55 -14.97
N PHE A 139 9.58 5.52 -14.91
CA PHE A 139 10.36 4.33 -15.27
C PHE A 139 10.04 3.15 -14.33
N LEU A 140 10.00 3.39 -13.02
CA LEU A 140 9.67 2.36 -12.05
C LEU A 140 8.24 1.82 -12.23
N ALA A 141 7.29 2.71 -12.50
CA ALA A 141 5.92 2.34 -12.83
C ALA A 141 5.87 1.44 -14.07
N LEU A 142 6.52 1.84 -15.18
CA LEU A 142 6.60 1.04 -16.40
C LEU A 142 7.26 -0.33 -16.17
N ARG A 143 8.35 -0.38 -15.40
CA ARG A 143 8.99 -1.65 -15.02
C ARG A 143 8.05 -2.56 -14.24
N THR A 144 7.31 -1.99 -13.30
CA THR A 144 6.37 -2.75 -12.45
C THR A 144 5.18 -3.25 -13.26
N LEU A 145 4.60 -2.40 -14.10
CA LEU A 145 3.53 -2.72 -15.04
C LEU A 145 3.92 -3.85 -15.99
N GLY A 146 5.09 -3.74 -16.62
CA GLY A 146 5.59 -4.76 -17.53
C GLY A 146 5.76 -6.11 -16.85
N GLY A 147 6.19 -6.13 -15.58
CA GLY A 147 6.30 -7.36 -14.79
C GLY A 147 4.94 -8.04 -14.57
N TYR A 148 3.95 -7.30 -14.11
CA TYR A 148 2.60 -7.85 -13.87
C TYR A 148 1.84 -8.21 -15.15
N LEU A 149 2.08 -7.52 -16.27
CA LEU A 149 1.32 -7.79 -17.50
C LEU A 149 1.93 -8.91 -18.37
N MET A 150 3.24 -9.16 -18.28
CA MET A 150 3.93 -10.13 -19.15
C MET A 150 3.95 -11.56 -18.62
N SER A 151 3.89 -11.76 -17.31
CA SER A 151 3.92 -13.08 -16.69
C SER A 151 2.77 -13.26 -15.71
N TYR A 152 2.15 -14.43 -15.73
CA TYR A 152 1.06 -14.79 -14.82
C TYR A 152 1.54 -15.74 -13.70
N GLU A 153 2.86 -15.87 -13.53
CA GLU A 153 3.48 -16.68 -12.49
C GLU A 153 3.65 -15.91 -11.18
N GLU A 154 3.35 -16.57 -10.06
CA GLU A 154 3.43 -15.98 -8.71
C GLU A 154 4.87 -15.57 -8.32
N LYS A 155 5.86 -16.28 -8.86
CA LYS A 155 7.29 -15.97 -8.71
C LYS A 155 7.65 -14.62 -9.35
N ASP A 156 7.17 -14.39 -10.57
CA ASP A 156 7.40 -13.12 -11.26
C ASP A 156 6.60 -11.97 -10.65
N ASP A 157 5.41 -12.26 -10.12
CA ASP A 157 4.63 -11.32 -9.31
C ASP A 157 5.40 -10.88 -8.06
N SER A 158 6.13 -11.79 -7.41
CA SER A 158 7.00 -11.47 -6.26
C SER A 158 8.12 -10.52 -6.64
N VAL A 159 8.78 -10.74 -7.79
CA VAL A 159 9.81 -9.83 -8.31
C VAL A 159 9.20 -8.48 -8.64
N SER A 160 8.04 -8.45 -9.28
CA SER A 160 7.32 -7.21 -9.64
C SER A 160 6.91 -6.41 -8.40
N TYR A 161 6.47 -7.10 -7.35
CA TYR A 161 6.14 -6.48 -6.06
C TYR A 161 7.35 -5.83 -5.39
N VAL A 162 8.54 -6.42 -5.54
CA VAL A 162 9.78 -5.82 -5.03
C VAL A 162 10.09 -4.48 -5.72
N TYR A 163 9.89 -4.38 -7.05
CA TYR A 163 9.99 -3.10 -7.76
C TYR A 163 8.89 -2.13 -7.36
N TYR A 164 7.65 -2.62 -7.21
CA TYR A 164 6.51 -1.82 -6.72
C TYR A 164 6.84 -1.13 -5.39
N GLY A 165 7.41 -1.88 -4.44
CA GLY A 165 7.80 -1.39 -3.12
C GLY A 165 9.19 -0.75 -3.03
N VAL A 166 9.90 -0.57 -4.15
CA VAL A 166 11.28 -0.03 -4.21
C VAL A 166 12.29 -0.80 -3.35
N ARG A 167 12.12 -2.10 -3.15
CA ARG A 167 12.99 -2.93 -2.28
C ARG A 167 14.17 -3.53 -3.05
N LEU A 168 15.03 -2.66 -3.59
CA LEU A 168 15.78 -2.99 -4.79
C LEU A 168 16.95 -3.99 -4.66
N PHE A 169 17.59 -4.17 -3.50
CA PHE A 169 18.92 -4.82 -3.49
C PHE A 169 19.01 -6.23 -2.90
N PHE A 170 18.43 -6.49 -1.72
CA PHE A 170 18.54 -7.81 -1.07
C PHE A 170 17.35 -8.72 -1.38
N GLU A 171 16.15 -8.16 -1.49
CA GLU A 171 14.93 -8.94 -1.66
C GLU A 171 14.74 -9.45 -3.10
N THR A 172 15.25 -8.74 -4.11
CA THR A 172 15.20 -9.18 -5.52
C THR A 172 15.95 -10.49 -5.77
N LYS A 173 17.11 -10.69 -5.14
CA LYS A 173 17.89 -11.94 -5.25
C LYS A 173 17.15 -13.12 -4.60
N THR A 174 16.47 -12.88 -3.49
CA THR A 174 15.69 -13.90 -2.78
C THR A 174 14.41 -14.24 -3.54
N ALA A 175 13.68 -13.24 -4.04
CA ALA A 175 12.45 -13.43 -4.81
C ALA A 175 12.65 -14.27 -6.09
N ARG A 176 13.85 -14.23 -6.70
CA ARG A 176 14.16 -15.08 -7.87
C ARG A 176 14.53 -16.52 -7.52
N ARG A 177 14.86 -16.82 -6.26
CA ARG A 177 15.32 -18.14 -5.80
C ARG A 177 14.19 -19.02 -5.28
N CYS A 178 13.16 -18.43 -4.68
CA CYS A 178 11.88 -19.08 -4.44
C CYS A 178 11.13 -19.27 -5.76
#